data_AF-A0A7K9K0K3-F1
#
_entry.id   AF-A0A7K9K0K3-F1
#
_cell.length_a   1.000
_cell.length_b   1.000
_cell.length_c   1.000
_cell.angle_alpha   90.00
_cell.angle_beta   90.00
_cell.angle_gamma   90.00
#
_symmetry.space_group_name_H-M   'P 1'
#
loop_
_entity.id
_entity.type
_entity.pdbx_description
1 polymer ?
#
loop_
_entity_poly.entity_id
_entity_poly.type
_entity_poly.pdbx_seq_one_letter_code
_entity_poly.pdbx_strand_id
1 'polypeptide(L)'
;LKSQAPGSAEELRCLQVLNQQPEGSSLEKLSSSQGCLKLASTIKAYVATVSPGPGEDERAPEAWRSYFNTSEGQLPLKIAGKPSAHLTLRPQSLAQDGRSQRSGNLSQSCRHAITHWGHSSLHSHVQNMTYRAGRLRVEQPGKYYVYSQIYFRYRGAGRDSGPQLVQCIQWQPAHSPPVLLLKGVGTKCWAPEADYGLHALYQGGLFELKAGDELFVSVSSLAIDSSDAAASYFGAFRLDL
;
A
#
# COMPACT_ATOMS: atom_id res chain seq x y z
N LEU A 1 -24.77 11.86 14.35
CA LEU A 1 -24.12 10.55 14.61
C LEU A 1 -25.18 9.64 15.22
N LYS A 2 -25.79 8.75 14.42
CA LYS A 2 -26.75 7.76 14.95
C LYS A 2 -25.93 6.62 15.55
N SER A 3 -26.03 6.46 16.87
CA SER A 3 -25.46 5.37 17.64
C SER A 3 -26.00 4.03 17.16
N GLN A 4 -25.11 3.08 16.82
CA GLN A 4 -25.48 1.68 16.64
C GLN A 4 -26.20 1.19 17.90
N ALA A 5 -27.41 0.69 17.72
CA ALA A 5 -28.15 0.02 18.78
C ALA A 5 -27.44 -1.30 19.13
N PRO A 6 -27.33 -1.67 20.41
CA PRO A 6 -26.85 -3.00 20.79
C PRO A 6 -27.76 -4.05 20.17
N GLY A 7 -27.18 -5.01 19.44
CA GLY A 7 -27.91 -6.14 18.88
C GLY A 7 -28.76 -6.80 19.96
N SER A 8 -29.99 -7.16 19.61
CA SER A 8 -30.94 -7.67 20.60
C SER A 8 -30.37 -8.94 21.26
N ALA A 9 -30.65 -9.16 22.55
CA ALA A 9 -30.15 -10.34 23.28
C ALA A 9 -30.53 -11.68 22.61
N GLU A 10 -31.57 -11.66 21.78
CA GLU A 10 -32.02 -12.78 20.95
C GLU A 10 -31.09 -13.05 19.75
N GLU A 11 -30.58 -12.00 19.08
CA GLU A 11 -29.62 -12.14 17.97
C GLU A 11 -28.30 -12.75 18.44
N LEU A 12 -27.79 -12.31 19.59
CA LEU A 12 -26.56 -12.87 20.17
C LEU A 12 -26.71 -14.34 20.53
N ARG A 13 -27.88 -14.72 21.08
CA ARG A 13 -28.20 -16.12 21.40
C ARG A 13 -28.31 -16.97 20.12
N CYS A 14 -28.90 -16.41 19.06
CA CYS A 14 -28.99 -17.06 17.75
C CYS A 14 -27.61 -17.31 17.13
N LEU A 15 -26.71 -16.31 17.16
CA LEU A 15 -25.34 -16.45 16.64
C LEU A 15 -24.55 -17.53 17.38
N GLN A 16 -24.72 -17.66 18.69
CA GLN A 16 -24.09 -18.73 19.46
C GLN A 16 -24.56 -20.13 19.02
N VAL A 17 -25.84 -20.30 18.71
CA VAL A 17 -26.39 -21.58 18.22
C VAL A 17 -25.90 -21.87 16.80
N LEU A 18 -25.83 -20.88 15.92
CA LEU A 18 -25.32 -21.02 14.55
C LEU A 18 -23.85 -21.46 14.53
N ASN A 19 -23.00 -20.87 15.37
CA ASN A 19 -21.58 -21.22 15.46
C ASN A 19 -21.32 -22.63 16.01
N GLN A 20 -22.29 -23.25 16.67
CA GLN A 20 -22.18 -24.61 17.21
C GLN A 20 -22.71 -25.69 16.26
N GLN A 21 -23.28 -25.31 15.11
CA GLN A 21 -23.77 -26.29 14.13
C GLN A 21 -22.62 -26.84 13.27
N PRO A 22 -22.59 -28.16 13.01
CA PRO A 22 -21.68 -28.73 12.03
C PRO A 22 -21.99 -28.20 10.62
N GLU A 23 -20.95 -28.03 9.80
CA GLU A 23 -21.10 -27.60 8.41
C GLU A 23 -22.01 -28.57 7.64
N GLY A 24 -23.02 -28.03 6.94
CA GLY A 24 -24.02 -28.80 6.20
C GLY A 24 -25.30 -29.17 6.98
N SER A 25 -25.44 -28.76 8.24
CA SER A 25 -26.68 -28.93 9.03
C SER A 25 -27.87 -28.15 8.44
N SER A 26 -29.03 -28.80 8.32
CA SER A 26 -30.27 -28.14 7.89
C SER A 26 -30.77 -27.17 8.98
N LEU A 27 -31.18 -25.96 8.56
CA LEU A 27 -31.65 -24.88 9.45
C LEU A 27 -32.94 -25.21 10.23
N GLU A 28 -33.53 -26.41 10.03
CA GLU A 28 -34.77 -26.83 10.68
C GLU A 28 -34.71 -26.85 12.22
N LYS A 29 -33.51 -26.94 12.82
CA LYS A 29 -33.35 -26.84 14.29
C LYS A 29 -33.56 -25.42 14.85
N LEU A 30 -33.64 -24.39 14.01
CA LEU A 30 -33.82 -22.98 14.40
C LEU A 30 -35.30 -22.53 14.40
N SER A 31 -36.23 -23.47 14.20
CA SER A 31 -37.66 -23.23 13.94
C SER A 31 -38.45 -22.52 15.06
N SER A 32 -37.85 -22.23 16.22
CA SER A 32 -38.56 -21.64 17.37
C SER A 32 -38.50 -20.11 17.43
N SER A 33 -37.65 -19.43 16.65
CA SER A 33 -37.63 -17.96 16.57
C SER A 33 -37.55 -17.47 15.12
N GLN A 34 -38.58 -16.73 14.71
CA GLN A 34 -38.66 -16.07 13.40
C GLN A 34 -37.53 -15.05 13.20
N GLY A 35 -37.04 -14.43 14.28
CA GLY A 35 -35.89 -13.52 14.24
C GLY A 35 -34.59 -14.24 13.92
N CYS A 36 -34.37 -15.41 14.53
CA CYS A 36 -33.17 -16.20 14.30
C CYS A 36 -33.11 -16.79 12.88
N LEU A 37 -34.24 -17.24 12.33
CA LEU A 37 -34.34 -17.70 10.95
C LEU A 37 -33.99 -16.58 9.94
N LYS A 38 -34.44 -15.35 10.20
CA LYS A 38 -34.14 -14.19 9.36
C LYS A 38 -32.67 -13.81 9.41
N LEU A 39 -32.05 -13.87 10.59
CA LEU A 39 -30.61 -13.63 10.74
C LEU A 39 -29.80 -14.69 10.00
N ALA A 40 -30.13 -15.96 10.20
CA ALA A 40 -29.45 -17.08 9.57
C ALA A 40 -29.56 -17.05 8.03
N SER A 41 -30.73 -16.69 7.48
CA SER A 41 -30.90 -16.53 6.04
C SER A 41 -30.11 -15.36 5.47
N THR A 42 -30.03 -14.25 6.22
CA THR A 42 -29.22 -13.08 5.84
C THR A 42 -27.73 -13.42 5.81
N ILE A 43 -27.23 -14.13 6.82
CA ILE A 43 -25.84 -14.60 6.86
C ILE A 43 -25.59 -15.57 5.70
N LYS A 44 -26.48 -16.52 5.44
CA LYS A 44 -26.36 -17.48 4.32
C LYS A 44 -26.29 -16.75 2.96
N ALA A 45 -27.12 -15.74 2.76
CA ALA A 45 -27.10 -14.92 1.54
C ALA A 45 -25.78 -14.15 1.39
N TYR A 46 -25.28 -13.55 2.48
CA TYR A 46 -23.99 -12.86 2.46
C TYR A 46 -22.84 -13.83 2.17
N VAL A 47 -22.81 -15.00 2.81
CA VAL A 47 -21.80 -16.04 2.54
C VAL A 47 -21.85 -16.47 1.08
N ALA A 48 -23.03 -16.65 0.49
CA ALA A 48 -23.16 -16.96 -0.94
C ALA A 48 -22.66 -15.84 -1.86
N THR A 49 -22.64 -14.58 -1.42
CA THR A 49 -22.07 -13.46 -2.19
C THR A 49 -20.53 -13.35 -2.08
N VAL A 50 -19.92 -13.93 -1.05
CA VAL A 50 -18.47 -13.81 -0.80
C VAL A 50 -17.70 -15.12 -0.95
N SER A 51 -18.40 -16.25 -0.94
CA SER A 51 -17.84 -17.57 -1.20
C SER A 51 -18.17 -17.98 -2.64
N PRO A 52 -17.16 -18.29 -3.48
CA PRO A 52 -17.40 -18.76 -4.84
C PRO A 52 -18.18 -20.10 -4.82
N GLY A 53 -19.19 -20.22 -5.68
CA GLY A 53 -20.04 -21.41 -5.75
C GLY A 53 -19.29 -22.63 -6.31
N PRO A 54 -19.69 -23.87 -5.97
CA PRO A 54 -19.12 -25.06 -6.56
C PRO A 54 -19.59 -25.17 -8.03
N GLY A 55 -18.79 -24.62 -8.94
CA GLY A 55 -19.08 -24.60 -10.38
C GLY A 55 -18.53 -23.39 -11.15
N GLU A 56 -18.07 -22.33 -10.47
CA GLU A 56 -17.48 -21.15 -11.14
C GLU A 56 -15.96 -21.29 -11.38
N ASP A 57 -15.41 -22.50 -11.31
CA ASP A 57 -13.99 -22.77 -11.56
C ASP A 57 -13.63 -22.72 -13.06
N GLU A 58 -14.61 -22.72 -13.97
CA GLU A 58 -14.35 -22.65 -15.42
C GLU A 58 -14.13 -21.24 -15.97
N ARG A 59 -14.36 -20.18 -15.18
CA ARG A 59 -14.22 -18.79 -15.66
C ARG A 59 -13.29 -17.90 -14.85
N ALA A 60 -12.61 -18.45 -13.85
CA ALA A 60 -11.56 -17.73 -13.14
C ALA A 60 -10.33 -17.55 -14.04
N PRO A 61 -9.69 -16.37 -14.07
CA PRO A 61 -8.41 -16.19 -14.76
C PRO A 61 -7.40 -17.22 -14.24
N GLU A 62 -6.64 -17.85 -15.14
CA GLU A 62 -5.70 -18.97 -14.88
C GLU A 62 -4.77 -18.74 -13.66
N ALA A 63 -4.54 -17.48 -13.28
CA ALA A 63 -3.81 -17.09 -12.08
C ALA A 63 -4.35 -17.68 -10.76
N TRP A 64 -5.65 -18.00 -10.65
CA TRP A 64 -6.24 -18.51 -9.40
C TRP A 64 -6.19 -20.05 -9.29
N ARG A 65 -6.15 -20.77 -10.42
CA ARG A 65 -6.07 -22.25 -10.42
C ARG A 65 -4.74 -22.77 -9.89
N SER A 66 -3.66 -21.99 -9.98
CA SER A 66 -2.34 -22.44 -9.52
C SER A 66 -2.17 -22.47 -7.99
N TYR A 67 -3.09 -21.86 -7.23
CA TYR A 67 -2.96 -21.75 -5.77
C TYR A 67 -3.57 -22.93 -5.00
N PHE A 68 -4.47 -23.71 -5.62
CA PHE A 68 -5.27 -24.71 -4.88
C PHE A 68 -4.92 -26.17 -5.19
N ASN A 69 -4.09 -26.44 -6.21
CA ASN A 69 -3.63 -27.80 -6.53
C ASN A 69 -2.14 -27.99 -6.21
N THR A 70 -1.83 -28.06 -4.92
CA THR A 70 -0.55 -28.61 -4.45
C THR A 70 -0.80 -29.54 -3.26
N SER A 71 -1.47 -30.66 -3.53
CA SER A 71 -1.18 -31.90 -2.83
C SER A 71 -0.19 -32.69 -3.69
N GLU A 72 1.02 -32.84 -3.17
CA GLU A 72 2.10 -33.70 -3.65
C GLU A 72 2.80 -33.32 -4.96
N GLY A 73 4.07 -32.88 -4.81
CA GLY A 73 5.11 -33.37 -5.71
C GLY A 73 5.42 -32.58 -6.98
N GLN A 74 5.56 -31.26 -6.93
CA GLN A 74 6.54 -30.50 -7.73
C GLN A 74 6.54 -29.02 -7.31
N LEU A 75 7.72 -28.48 -6.99
CA LEU A 75 7.91 -27.04 -6.84
C LEU A 75 7.42 -26.35 -8.12
N PRO A 76 6.46 -25.41 -8.05
CA PRO A 76 6.06 -24.67 -9.24
C PRO A 76 7.30 -23.96 -9.78
N LEU A 77 7.60 -24.14 -11.07
CA LEU A 77 8.46 -23.19 -11.77
C LEU A 77 7.95 -21.80 -11.41
N LYS A 78 8.83 -20.93 -10.87
CA LYS A 78 8.54 -19.51 -10.66
C LYS A 78 7.86 -18.99 -11.92
N ILE A 79 6.54 -18.83 -11.89
CA ILE A 79 5.85 -17.94 -12.82
C ILE A 79 6.59 -16.61 -12.61
N ALA A 80 7.32 -16.15 -13.62
CA ALA A 80 8.12 -14.95 -13.54
C ALA A 80 7.18 -13.80 -13.23
N GLY A 81 7.00 -13.47 -11.95
CA GLY A 81 5.94 -12.57 -11.55
C GLY A 81 6.16 -11.17 -12.09
N LYS A 82 5.07 -10.43 -12.29
CA LYS A 82 5.12 -9.17 -13.02
C LYS A 82 6.08 -8.18 -12.32
N PRO A 83 6.87 -7.39 -13.08
CA PRO A 83 7.74 -6.37 -12.51
C PRO A 83 6.95 -5.44 -11.58
N SER A 84 7.28 -5.49 -10.29
CA SER A 84 6.65 -4.66 -9.27
C SER A 84 7.54 -4.48 -8.05
N ALA A 85 7.38 -3.36 -7.37
CA ALA A 85 7.97 -3.13 -6.07
C ALA A 85 7.05 -2.26 -5.21
N HIS A 86 7.04 -2.56 -3.91
CA HIS A 86 6.47 -1.71 -2.89
C HIS A 86 7.48 -1.62 -1.75
N LEU A 87 7.92 -0.40 -1.47
CA LEU A 87 8.99 -0.10 -0.53
C LEU A 87 8.41 0.75 0.60
N THR A 88 8.74 0.44 1.86
CA THR A 88 8.23 1.14 3.03
C THR A 88 9.35 1.82 3.82
N LEU A 89 9.08 2.98 4.39
CA LEU A 89 10.08 3.70 5.18
C LEU A 89 10.33 2.97 6.52
N ARG A 90 11.59 2.93 6.97
CA ARG A 90 11.96 2.35 8.28
C ARG A 90 12.45 3.46 9.23
N PRO A 91 12.28 3.30 10.56
CA PRO A 91 12.74 4.28 11.54
C PRO A 91 14.22 4.69 11.43
N GLN A 92 15.09 3.73 11.10
CA GLN A 92 16.54 3.95 11.02
C GLN A 92 16.98 4.66 9.73
N SER A 93 16.09 4.76 8.73
CA SER A 93 16.39 5.30 7.40
C SER A 93 16.69 6.80 7.41
N LEU A 94 15.89 7.58 8.15
CA LEU A 94 15.94 9.05 8.11
C LEU A 94 17.21 9.61 8.77
N ALA A 95 17.76 8.93 9.78
CA ALA A 95 18.99 9.35 10.45
C ALA A 95 20.23 9.23 9.54
N GLN A 96 20.21 8.30 8.58
CA GLN A 96 21.28 8.10 7.60
C GLN A 96 21.11 9.08 6.42
N ASP A 97 19.88 9.32 5.97
CA ASP A 97 19.56 10.31 4.93
C ASP A 97 19.98 11.74 5.33
N GLY A 98 19.90 12.10 6.61
CA GLY A 98 20.36 13.39 7.11
C GLY A 98 21.89 13.60 7.08
N ARG A 99 22.67 12.51 6.96
CA ARG A 99 24.15 12.53 6.89
C ARG A 99 24.68 12.40 5.46
N SER A 100 23.86 11.87 4.54
CA SER A 100 24.21 11.69 3.14
C SER A 100 24.29 13.05 2.44
N GLN A 101 25.43 13.34 1.81
CA GLN A 101 25.66 14.59 1.09
C GLN A 101 24.60 14.81 0.00
N ARG A 102 24.29 16.09 -0.23
CA ARG A 102 23.38 16.61 -1.26
C ARG A 102 23.44 15.75 -2.52
N SER A 103 22.37 14.98 -2.78
CA SER A 103 22.20 14.31 -4.08
C SER A 103 22.27 15.39 -5.17
N GLY A 104 23.23 15.24 -6.09
CA GLY A 104 23.63 16.29 -7.04
C GLY A 104 22.47 16.95 -7.79
N ASN A 105 22.65 18.23 -8.14
CA ASN A 105 21.83 19.08 -9.02
C ASN A 105 20.28 19.00 -8.90
N LEU A 106 19.73 18.56 -7.76
CA LEU A 106 18.29 18.61 -7.51
C LEU A 106 17.84 20.03 -7.16
N SER A 107 16.62 20.39 -7.56
CA SER A 107 16.02 21.68 -7.16
C SER A 107 15.95 21.85 -5.64
N GLN A 108 15.99 23.09 -5.14
CA GLN A 108 15.89 23.38 -3.71
C GLN A 108 14.69 22.70 -3.04
N SER A 109 13.55 22.64 -3.73
CA SER A 109 12.32 22.02 -3.22
C SER A 109 12.36 20.48 -3.15
N CYS A 110 13.33 19.83 -3.81
CA CYS A 110 13.48 18.38 -3.87
C CYS A 110 14.87 17.93 -3.38
N ARG A 111 15.50 18.70 -2.49
CA ARG A 111 16.94 18.57 -2.19
C ARG A 111 17.32 17.32 -1.39
N HIS A 112 16.36 16.66 -0.72
CA HIS A 112 16.63 15.49 0.11
C HIS A 112 16.12 14.23 -0.57
N ALA A 113 17.00 13.45 -1.19
CA ALA A 113 16.66 12.12 -1.67
C ALA A 113 16.48 11.16 -0.48
N ILE A 114 15.46 10.31 -0.53
CA ILE A 114 15.26 9.24 0.45
C ILE A 114 16.04 8.03 -0.05
N THR A 115 17.13 7.70 0.64
CA THR A 115 18.09 6.68 0.17
C THR A 115 17.95 5.33 0.86
N HIS A 116 17.08 5.24 1.86
CA HIS A 116 16.89 4.03 2.66
C HIS A 116 15.43 3.62 2.77
N TRP A 117 14.98 2.74 1.87
CA TRP A 117 13.70 2.05 1.98
C TRP A 117 13.87 0.60 2.44
N GLY A 118 12.89 0.13 3.21
CA GLY A 118 12.65 -1.29 3.44
C GLY A 118 12.09 -1.94 2.18
N HIS A 119 12.71 -3.04 1.75
CA HIS A 119 12.41 -3.73 0.49
C HIS A 119 12.24 -5.25 0.65
N SER A 120 12.30 -5.75 1.89
CA SER A 120 12.20 -7.17 2.23
C SER A 120 11.58 -7.28 3.61
N SER A 121 10.27 -7.11 3.67
CA SER A 121 9.45 -7.29 4.89
C SER A 121 8.05 -7.73 4.50
N LEU A 122 7.19 -8.02 5.48
CA LEU A 122 5.79 -8.37 5.22
C LEU A 122 5.04 -7.32 4.39
N HIS A 123 5.39 -6.04 4.54
CA HIS A 123 4.77 -4.92 3.84
C HIS A 123 5.66 -4.34 2.74
N SER A 124 6.74 -5.01 2.33
CA SER A 124 7.60 -4.52 1.26
C SER A 124 8.20 -5.64 0.42
N HIS A 125 8.23 -5.45 -0.88
CA HIS A 125 8.75 -6.42 -1.83
C HIS A 125 9.38 -5.74 -3.04
N VAL A 126 10.24 -6.48 -3.71
CA VAL A 126 10.80 -6.16 -5.02
C VAL A 126 10.77 -7.43 -5.84
N GLN A 127 10.14 -7.37 -7.01
CA GLN A 127 9.94 -8.50 -7.91
C GLN A 127 10.24 -8.06 -9.33
N ASN A 128 11.17 -8.75 -10.00
CA ASN A 128 11.59 -8.44 -11.38
C ASN A 128 11.94 -6.95 -11.60
N MET A 129 12.49 -6.34 -10.56
CA MET A 129 13.07 -5.00 -10.48
C MET A 129 14.29 -5.09 -9.56
N THR A 130 15.18 -4.10 -9.57
CA THR A 130 16.33 -4.05 -8.63
C THR A 130 16.24 -2.83 -7.74
N TYR A 131 16.55 -2.98 -6.45
CA TYR A 131 16.60 -1.86 -5.51
C TYR A 131 18.02 -1.65 -4.99
N ARG A 132 18.52 -0.40 -5.03
CA ARG A 132 19.82 -0.02 -4.47
C ARG A 132 19.82 1.43 -4.02
N ALA A 133 20.19 1.69 -2.76
CA ALA A 133 20.43 3.03 -2.22
C ALA A 133 19.32 4.07 -2.57
N GLY A 134 18.06 3.71 -2.34
CA GLY A 134 16.91 4.60 -2.58
C GLY A 134 16.31 4.49 -3.97
N ARG A 135 16.98 3.77 -4.88
CA ARG A 135 16.67 3.76 -6.31
C ARG A 135 16.06 2.43 -6.69
N LEU A 136 14.94 2.51 -7.38
CA LEU A 136 14.26 1.37 -7.99
C LEU A 136 14.61 1.36 -9.48
N ARG A 137 15.36 0.34 -9.90
CA ARG A 137 15.81 0.14 -11.28
C ARG A 137 14.84 -0.77 -12.03
N VAL A 138 14.44 -0.32 -13.21
CA VAL A 138 13.59 -1.06 -14.13
C VAL A 138 14.44 -2.10 -14.87
N GLU A 139 14.04 -3.37 -14.82
CA GLU A 139 14.76 -4.45 -15.52
C GLU A 139 14.12 -4.78 -16.88
N GLN A 140 12.84 -4.49 -17.05
CA GLN A 140 12.10 -4.78 -18.28
C GLN A 140 11.40 -3.52 -18.78
N PRO A 141 11.52 -3.16 -20.07
CA PRO A 141 10.83 -1.99 -20.60
C PRO A 141 9.31 -2.17 -20.56
N GLY A 142 8.57 -1.06 -20.48
CA GLY A 142 7.11 -1.07 -20.52
C GLY A 142 6.49 0.16 -19.87
N LYS A 143 5.17 0.14 -19.74
CA LYS A 143 4.42 1.18 -19.04
C LYS A 143 4.29 0.83 -17.57
N TYR A 144 4.76 1.70 -16.69
CA TYR A 144 4.77 1.50 -15.25
C TYR A 144 3.92 2.56 -14.57
N TYR A 145 3.00 2.12 -13.70
CA TYR A 145 2.38 3.02 -12.75
C TYR A 145 3.34 3.20 -11.57
N VAL A 146 3.86 4.42 -11.41
CA VAL A 146 4.80 4.80 -10.34
C VAL A 146 4.04 5.62 -9.32
N TYR A 147 4.22 5.34 -8.03
CA TYR A 147 3.51 6.01 -6.95
C TYR A 147 4.36 6.16 -5.70
N SER A 148 4.06 7.16 -4.88
CA SER A 148 4.66 7.31 -3.57
C SER A 148 3.73 8.08 -2.63
N GLN A 149 3.74 7.70 -1.36
CA GLN A 149 3.20 8.50 -0.27
C GLN A 149 4.31 8.89 0.70
N ILE A 150 4.36 10.15 1.11
CA ILE A 150 5.19 10.61 2.22
C ILE A 150 4.30 11.20 3.30
N TYR A 151 4.42 10.68 4.52
CA TYR A 151 3.72 11.18 5.68
C TYR A 151 4.61 12.09 6.52
N PHE A 152 4.44 13.38 6.30
CA PHE A 152 5.18 14.39 7.01
C PHE A 152 4.64 14.63 8.41
N ARG A 153 5.56 14.85 9.36
CA ARG A 153 5.28 15.26 10.73
C ARG A 153 6.21 16.39 11.14
N TYR A 154 5.63 17.57 11.30
CA TYR A 154 6.33 18.77 11.75
C TYR A 154 5.91 19.11 13.17
N ARG A 155 6.87 19.48 14.01
CA ARG A 155 6.56 20.14 15.28
C ARG A 155 6.32 21.62 15.01
N GLY A 156 5.42 22.24 15.76
CA GLY A 156 5.13 23.66 15.66
C GLY A 156 6.43 24.47 15.83
N ALA A 157 6.94 25.00 14.72
CA ALA A 157 7.99 26.01 14.74
C ALA A 157 7.28 27.34 14.61
N GLY A 158 7.37 28.18 15.65
CA GLY A 158 6.56 29.39 15.80
C GLY A 158 6.51 30.29 14.56
N ARG A 159 5.36 30.95 14.41
CA ARG A 159 4.92 32.12 13.60
C ARG A 159 5.47 32.42 12.20
N ASP A 160 6.62 31.92 11.76
CA ASP A 160 7.24 32.35 10.52
C ASP A 160 7.08 31.31 9.40
N SER A 161 5.98 31.48 8.65
CA SER A 161 5.60 30.77 7.42
C SER A 161 5.35 29.26 7.55
N GLY A 162 4.14 28.82 7.18
CA GLY A 162 3.83 27.40 7.16
C GLY A 162 4.79 26.63 6.22
N PRO A 163 5.38 25.50 6.64
CA PRO A 163 6.29 24.72 5.80
C PRO A 163 5.66 24.36 4.45
N GLN A 164 6.41 24.63 3.37
CA GLN A 164 6.11 24.12 2.05
C GLN A 164 6.57 22.66 1.97
N LEU A 165 5.59 21.75 1.93
CA LEU A 165 5.81 20.31 1.91
C LEU A 165 5.90 19.88 0.46
N VAL A 166 7.02 19.32 0.06
CA VAL A 166 7.23 18.91 -1.32
C VAL A 166 7.69 17.47 -1.35
N GLN A 167 7.05 16.70 -2.21
CA GLN A 167 7.43 15.34 -2.57
C GLN A 167 7.66 15.31 -4.09
N CYS A 168 8.80 14.78 -4.51
CA CYS A 168 9.22 14.71 -5.89
C CYS A 168 9.57 13.26 -6.26
N ILE A 169 8.97 12.74 -7.33
CA ILE A 169 9.38 11.48 -7.94
C ILE A 169 10.32 11.83 -9.10
N GLN A 170 11.54 11.31 -9.03
CA GLN A 170 12.61 11.55 -9.98
C GLN A 170 12.79 10.30 -10.84
N TRP A 171 13.08 10.53 -12.12
CA TRP A 171 13.49 9.51 -13.08
C TRP A 171 14.90 9.82 -13.56
N GLN A 172 15.71 8.79 -13.65
CA GLN A 172 17.07 8.90 -14.14
C GLN A 172 17.27 7.85 -15.23
N PRO A 173 17.36 8.26 -16.50
CA PRO A 173 17.79 7.38 -17.56
C PRO A 173 19.21 6.88 -17.32
N ALA A 174 19.53 5.70 -17.84
CA ALA A 174 20.89 5.19 -17.81
C ALA A 174 21.88 6.22 -18.36
N HIS A 175 22.95 6.50 -17.62
CA HIS A 175 24.02 7.45 -17.98
C HIS A 175 23.57 8.92 -18.17
N SER A 176 22.41 9.32 -17.65
CA SER A 176 21.92 10.70 -17.70
C SER A 176 21.69 11.28 -16.31
N PRO A 177 21.67 12.62 -16.15
CA PRO A 177 21.23 13.27 -14.92
C PRO A 177 19.75 12.97 -14.59
N PRO A 178 19.34 13.04 -13.32
CA PRO A 178 17.93 12.92 -12.93
C PRO A 178 17.05 14.02 -13.54
N VAL A 179 15.81 13.63 -13.85
CA VAL A 179 14.73 14.49 -14.35
C VAL A 179 13.50 14.30 -13.44
N LEU A 180 12.84 15.40 -13.11
CA LEU A 180 11.62 15.39 -12.31
C LEU A 180 10.46 14.81 -13.12
N LEU A 181 9.81 13.75 -12.63
CA LEU A 181 8.58 13.20 -13.21
C LEU A 181 7.33 13.83 -12.60
N LEU A 182 7.25 13.81 -11.28
CA LEU A 182 6.07 14.26 -10.54
C LEU A 182 6.50 15.10 -9.34
N LYS A 183 5.72 16.16 -9.07
CA LYS A 183 5.92 17.03 -7.92
C LYS A 183 4.58 17.31 -7.25
N GLY A 184 4.47 16.86 -6.01
CA GLY A 184 3.35 17.16 -5.12
C GLY A 184 3.78 18.25 -4.14
N VAL A 185 2.93 19.27 -3.97
CA VAL A 185 3.17 20.38 -3.03
C VAL A 185 1.98 20.50 -2.10
N GLY A 186 2.25 20.46 -0.80
CA GLY A 186 1.29 20.75 0.26
C GLY A 186 1.71 22.03 1.00
N THR A 187 0.88 23.06 0.93
CA THR A 187 1.00 24.24 1.80
C THR A 187 -0.11 24.18 2.83
N LYS A 188 0.24 24.31 4.11
CA LYS A 188 -0.76 24.34 5.18
C LYS A 188 -0.69 25.64 5.95
N CYS A 189 -1.87 26.17 6.28
CA CYS A 189 -2.00 27.23 7.26
C CYS A 189 -1.77 26.63 8.64
N TRP A 190 -0.95 27.29 9.45
CA TRP A 190 -0.64 26.86 10.80
C TRP A 190 -1.45 27.71 11.78
N ALA A 191 -2.26 27.05 12.60
CA ALA A 191 -2.84 27.70 13.76
C ALA A 191 -1.70 28.00 14.75
N PRO A 192 -1.65 29.20 15.36
CA PRO A 192 -0.59 29.57 16.30
C PRO A 192 -0.45 28.60 17.49
N GLU A 193 -1.53 27.90 17.85
CA GLU A 193 -1.63 26.98 18.98
C GLU A 193 -1.35 25.51 18.60
N ALA A 194 -1.02 25.22 17.34
CA ALA A 194 -0.80 23.84 16.90
C ALA A 194 0.60 23.33 17.32
N ASP A 195 0.62 22.33 18.22
CA ASP A 195 1.85 21.69 18.68
C ASP A 195 2.59 20.91 17.58
N TYR A 196 1.85 20.36 16.61
CA TYR A 196 2.38 19.64 15.47
C TYR A 196 1.41 19.62 14.29
N GLY A 197 1.93 19.36 13.11
CA GLY A 197 1.18 19.21 11.86
C GLY A 197 1.49 17.87 11.22
N LEU A 198 0.44 17.21 10.73
CA LEU A 198 0.50 15.93 10.02
C LEU A 198 0.01 16.12 8.59
N HIS A 199 0.75 15.57 7.63
CA HIS A 199 0.34 15.67 6.23
C HIS A 199 0.84 14.50 5.39
N ALA A 200 -0.08 13.75 4.80
CA ALA A 200 0.23 12.76 3.79
C ALA A 200 0.17 13.39 2.40
N LEU A 201 1.27 13.31 1.63
CA LEU A 201 1.28 13.61 0.21
C LEU A 201 1.38 12.29 -0.55
N TYR A 202 0.32 11.94 -1.28
CA TYR A 202 0.30 10.85 -2.24
C TYR A 202 0.30 11.42 -3.66
N GLN A 203 1.09 10.81 -4.53
CA GLN A 203 0.99 11.05 -5.97
C GLN A 203 1.37 9.79 -6.74
N GLY A 204 0.88 9.67 -7.96
CA GLY A 204 1.26 8.61 -8.88
C GLY A 204 0.92 8.95 -10.32
N GLY A 205 1.52 8.23 -11.26
CA GLY A 205 1.35 8.45 -12.69
C GLY A 205 1.88 7.28 -13.52
N LEU A 206 1.43 7.22 -14.77
CA LEU A 206 1.83 6.19 -15.72
C LEU A 206 2.96 6.72 -16.62
N PHE A 207 4.07 5.99 -16.69
CA PHE A 207 5.24 6.37 -17.47
C PHE A 207 5.75 5.20 -18.30
N GLU A 208 6.24 5.49 -19.50
CA GLU A 208 6.98 4.52 -20.29
C GLU A 208 8.44 4.54 -19.87
N LEU A 209 8.94 3.39 -19.38
CA LEU A 209 10.28 3.26 -18.82
C LEU A 209 11.07 2.20 -19.58
N LYS A 210 12.38 2.42 -19.68
CA LYS A 210 13.31 1.50 -20.34
C LYS A 210 14.06 0.66 -19.32
N ALA A 211 14.56 -0.49 -19.75
CA ALA A 211 15.48 -1.27 -18.94
C ALA A 211 16.72 -0.42 -18.60
N GLY A 212 17.09 -0.41 -17.33
CA GLY A 212 18.19 0.38 -16.79
C GLY A 212 17.82 1.77 -16.28
N ASP A 213 16.59 2.24 -16.51
CA ASP A 213 16.08 3.47 -15.90
C ASP A 213 15.93 3.29 -14.39
N GLU A 214 16.22 4.34 -13.64
CA GLU A 214 16.08 4.37 -12.19
C GLU A 214 15.03 5.39 -11.76
N LEU A 215 14.27 5.04 -10.72
CA LEU A 215 13.29 5.91 -10.08
C LEU A 215 13.68 6.10 -8.61
N PHE A 216 13.53 7.32 -8.10
CA PHE A 216 13.73 7.59 -6.67
C PHE A 216 12.87 8.75 -6.19
N VAL A 217 12.69 8.84 -4.88
CA VAL A 217 11.88 9.90 -4.24
C VAL A 217 12.79 10.90 -3.54
N SER A 218 12.42 12.17 -3.63
CA SER A 218 13.06 13.27 -2.93
C SER A 218 12.04 14.24 -2.33
N VAL A 219 12.42 14.96 -1.28
CA VAL A 219 11.52 15.80 -0.49
C VAL A 219 12.15 17.15 -0.12
N SER A 220 11.32 18.11 0.30
CA SER A 220 11.79 19.43 0.79
C SER A 220 12.42 19.37 2.18
N SER A 221 12.03 18.37 2.99
CA SER A 221 12.44 18.20 4.39
C SER A 221 12.32 16.72 4.81
N LEU A 222 13.21 16.26 5.68
CA LEU A 222 13.18 14.91 6.26
C LEU A 222 12.34 14.79 7.53
N ALA A 223 11.50 15.80 7.83
CA ALA A 223 10.51 15.76 8.91
C ALA A 223 9.33 14.83 8.54
N ILE A 224 9.65 13.54 8.41
CA ILE A 224 8.75 12.45 8.01
C ILE A 224 8.50 11.58 9.23
N ASP A 225 7.25 11.20 9.48
CA ASP A 225 6.94 10.23 10.51
C ASP A 225 7.36 8.83 10.02
N SER A 226 8.26 8.21 10.76
CA SER A 226 8.77 6.86 10.49
C SER A 226 8.32 5.84 11.52
N SER A 227 7.39 6.22 12.42
CA SER A 227 6.85 5.31 13.44
C SER A 227 5.93 4.24 12.84
N ASP A 228 5.33 4.52 11.69
CA ASP A 228 4.44 3.61 10.96
C ASP A 228 4.98 3.34 9.54
N ALA A 229 5.30 2.07 9.26
CA ALA A 229 5.79 1.63 7.96
C ALA A 229 4.72 1.75 6.85
N ALA A 230 3.43 1.77 7.19
CA ALA A 230 2.34 1.95 6.22
C ALA A 230 2.12 3.43 5.85
N ALA A 231 2.69 4.38 6.60
CA ALA A 231 2.44 5.80 6.39
C ALA A 231 3.23 6.39 5.21
N SER A 232 4.47 5.93 5.00
CA SER A 232 5.35 6.40 3.94
C SER A 232 5.90 5.25 3.10
N TYR A 233 5.65 5.31 1.79
CA TYR A 233 6.01 4.25 0.86
C TYR A 233 6.30 4.76 -0.56
N PHE A 234 6.99 3.93 -1.34
CA PHE A 234 7.34 4.18 -2.74
C PHE A 234 7.24 2.87 -3.51
N GLY A 235 6.62 2.90 -4.69
CA GLY A 235 6.49 1.70 -5.50
C GLY A 235 6.24 1.97 -6.96
N ALA A 236 6.33 0.89 -7.73
CA ALA A 236 5.96 0.87 -9.13
C ALA A 236 5.49 -0.53 -9.52
N PHE A 237 4.63 -0.64 -10.52
CA PHE A 237 4.33 -1.92 -11.16
C PHE A 237 4.10 -1.73 -12.65
N ARG A 238 4.50 -2.72 -13.44
CA ARG A 238 4.29 -2.73 -14.89
C ARG A 238 2.84 -3.09 -15.20
N LEU A 239 2.25 -2.36 -16.15
CA LEU A 239 0.98 -2.72 -16.77
C LEU A 239 1.22 -3.66 -17.95
N ASP A 240 0.34 -4.64 -18.09
CA ASP A 240 0.15 -5.37 -19.33
C ASP A 240 -0.97 -4.64 -20.08
N LEU A 241 -0.61 -3.89 -21.11
CA LEU A 241 -1.55 -3.26 -22.04
C LEU A 241 -1.52 -4.00 -23.37
#